data_AF-A0A7C6LK94-F1
#
_entry.id   AF-A0A7C6LK94-F1
#
_cell.length_a   1.000
_cell.length_b   1.000
_cell.length_c   1.000
_cell.angle_alpha   90.00
_cell.angle_beta   90.00
_cell.angle_gamma   90.00
#
_symmetry.space_group_name_H-M   'P 1'
#
loop_
_entity.id
_entity.type
_entity.pdbx_description
1 polymer ?
#
loop_
_entity_poly.entity_id
_entity_poly.type
_entity_poly.pdbx_seq_one_letter_code
_entity_poly.pdbx_strand_id
1 'polypeptide(L)' 'MITGDSQAAASAVTGELYLTRYRAKCLPGDKAAVIRELRTQGRVMTIGGRH' A
#
# COMPACT_ATOMS: atom_id res chain seq x y z
N MET A 1 2.46 2.63 -1.75
CA MET A 1 1.32 2.75 -0.81
C MET A 1 0.41 1.52 -0.93
N ILE A 2 -0.17 1.03 0.17
CA ILE A 2 -1.19 -0.03 0.15
C ILE A 2 -2.36 0.47 0.98
N THR A 3 -3.56 0.58 0.39
CA THR A 3 -4.75 1.11 1.07
C THR A 3 -6.02 0.34 0.71
N GLY A 4 -7.01 0.40 1.60
CA GLY A 4 -8.38 -0.09 1.34
C GLY A 4 -9.26 0.91 0.58
N ASP A 5 -8.78 2.14 0.36
CA ASP A 5 -9.55 3.20 -0.28
C ASP A 5 -9.78 2.95 -1.78
N SER A 6 -10.61 3.81 -2.38
CA SER A 6 -10.86 3.80 -3.82
C SER A 6 -9.60 4.11 -4.65
N GLN A 7 -9.60 3.72 -5.92
CA GLN A 7 -8.53 4.05 -6.87
C GLN A 7 -8.29 5.56 -6.95
N ALA A 8 -9.37 6.35 -6.99
CA ALA A 8 -9.29 7.80 -7.08
C ALA A 8 -8.56 8.41 -5.87
N ALA A 9 -8.95 8.02 -4.66
CA ALA A 9 -8.33 8.50 -3.43
C ALA A 9 -6.86 8.06 -3.34
N ALA A 10 -6.57 6.77 -3.63
CA ALA A 10 -5.22 6.25 -3.57
C ALA A 10 -4.28 6.92 -4.59
N SER A 11 -4.77 7.20 -5.80
CA SER A 11 -4.00 7.88 -6.84
C SER A 11 -3.68 9.33 -6.47
N ALA A 12 -4.65 10.06 -5.90
CA ALA A 12 -4.44 11.45 -5.48
C ALA A 12 -3.34 11.54 -4.42
N VAL A 13 -3.46 10.76 -3.34
CA VAL A 13 -2.47 10.77 -2.25
C VAL A 13 -1.11 10.26 -2.72
N THR A 14 -1.08 9.28 -3.63
CA THR A 14 0.18 8.81 -4.23
C THR A 14 0.90 9.94 -4.97
N GLY A 15 0.16 10.75 -5.73
CA GLY A 15 0.70 11.91 -6.44
C GLY A 15 1.25 12.98 -5.50
N GLU A 16 0.50 13.31 -4.45
CA GLU A 16 0.91 14.30 -3.43
C GLU A 16 2.18 13.89 -2.67
N LEU A 17 2.34 12.59 -2.41
CA LEU A 17 3.50 12.05 -1.68
C LEU A 17 4.68 11.66 -2.58
N TYR A 18 4.62 11.97 -3.88
CA TYR A 18 5.63 11.59 -4.88
C TYR A 18 5.95 10.09 -4.88
N LEU A 19 4.96 9.27 -4.57
CA LEU A 19 5.09 7.81 -4.59
C LEU A 19 4.91 7.30 -6.02
N THR A 20 5.67 6.28 -6.40
CA THR A 20 5.63 5.73 -7.77
C THR A 20 4.69 4.54 -7.92
N ARG A 21 4.23 3.94 -6.80
CA ARG A 21 3.39 2.74 -6.82
C ARG A 21 2.39 2.74 -5.68
N TYR A 22 1.18 2.29 -5.98
CA TYR A 22 0.15 2.00 -4.99
C TYR A 22 -0.68 0.77 -5.34
N ARG A 23 -1.34 0.18 -4.33
CA ARG A 23 -2.42 -0.79 -4.48
C ARG A 23 -3.63 -0.29 -3.67
N ALA A 24 -4.77 -0.14 -4.33
CA ALA A 24 -6.03 0.36 -3.76
C ALA A 24 -7.04 -0.78 -3.57
N LYS A 25 -8.13 -0.51 -2.85
CA LYS A 25 -9.20 -1.47 -2.52
C LYS A 25 -8.70 -2.78 -1.89
N CYS A 26 -7.56 -2.74 -1.19
CA CYS A 26 -7.01 -3.94 -0.57
C CYS A 26 -7.79 -4.34 0.69
N LEU A 27 -8.26 -5.59 0.72
CA LEU A 27 -8.80 -6.22 1.91
C LEU A 27 -7.67 -6.52 2.92
N PRO A 28 -7.99 -6.79 4.20
CA PRO A 28 -6.97 -7.16 5.19
C PRO A 28 -6.09 -8.34 4.75
N GLY A 29 -6.69 -9.36 4.12
CA GLY A 29 -5.96 -10.51 3.56
C GLY A 29 -5.01 -10.13 2.42
N ASP A 30 -5.40 -9.20 1.56
CA ASP A 30 -4.58 -8.74 0.44
C ASP A 30 -3.34 -8.01 0.95
N LYS A 31 -3.48 -7.18 1.99
CA LYS A 31 -2.35 -6.46 2.61
C LYS A 31 -1.28 -7.44 3.10
N ALA A 32 -1.69 -8.53 3.76
CA ALA A 32 -0.78 -9.55 4.27
C ALA A 32 -0.01 -10.27 3.14
N ALA A 33 -0.68 -10.58 2.02
CA ALA A 33 -0.04 -11.18 0.86
C ALA A 33 1.01 -10.24 0.23
N VAL A 34 0.67 -8.95 0.07
CA VAL A 34 1.60 -7.95 -0.49
C VAL A 34 2.80 -7.71 0.42
N ILE A 35 2.59 -7.65 1.74
CA ILE A 35 3.69 -7.54 2.70
C ILE A 35 4.64 -8.73 2.55
N ARG A 36 4.10 -9.95 2.43
CA ARG A 36 4.93 -11.15 2.24
C ARG A 36 5.76 -11.08 0.95
N GLU A 37 5.13 -10.69 -0.16
CA GLU A 37 5.79 -10.49 -1.46
C GLU A 37 6.91 -9.44 -1.39
N LEU A 38 6.67 -8.31 -0.71
CA LEU A 38 7.68 -7.27 -0.58
C LEU A 38 8.85 -7.69 0.32
N ARG A 39 8.59 -8.47 1.38
CA ARG A 39 9.65 -9.04 2.24
C ARG A 39 10.55 -10.00 1.47
N THR A 40 10.00 -10.86 0.61
CA THR A 40 10.80 -11.81 -0.18
C THR A 40 11.67 -11.12 -1.23
N GLN A 41 11.27 -9.92 -1.68
CA GLN A 41 12.08 -9.08 -2.58
C GLN A 41 13.21 -8.31 -1.86
N GLY A 42 13.41 -8.52 -0.55
CA GLY A 42 14.41 -7.80 0.24
C GLY A 42 14.11 -6.31 0.42
N ARG A 43 12.86 -5.88 0.19
CA ARG A 43 12.48 -4.46 0.28
C ARG A 43 12.13 -4.09 1.72
N VAL A 44 12.71 -2.99 2.20
CA VAL A 44 12.33 -2.37 3.48
C VAL A 44 10.99 -1.66 3.31
N MET A 45 10.06 -1.89 4.23
CA MET A 45 8.74 -1.26 4.22
C MET A 45 8.39 -0.72 5.60
N THR A 46 7.66 0.40 5.62
CA THR A 46 7.06 0.95 6.83
C THR A 46 5.57 0.69 6.80
N ILE A 47 5.02 0.11 7.86
CA ILE A 47 3.58 -0.12 8.04
C ILE A 47 3.08 0.90 9.06
N GLY A 48 2.21 1.81 8.63
CA GLY A 48 1.48 2.72 9.51
C GLY A 48 -0.01 2.34 9.52
N GLY A 49 -0.59 2.22 10.70
CA GLY A 49 -2.03 2.03 10.92
C GLY A 49 -2.49 2.90 12.08
N ARG A 50 -3.76 3.34 12.07
CA ARG A 50 -4.38 3.91 13.28
C ARG A 50 -4.89 2.76 14.15
N HIS A 51 -4.72 2.90 15.47
CA HIS A 51 -5.29 2.03 16.50
C HIS A 51 -6.81 2.06 16.47
#